data_AF-A0A661DX31-F1
#
_entry.id   AF-A0A661DX31-F1
#
_cell.length_a   1.000
_cell.length_b   1.000
_cell.length_c   1.000
_cell.angle_alpha   90.00
_cell.angle_beta   90.00
_cell.angle_gamma   90.00
#
_symmetry.space_group_name_H-M   'P 1'
#
loop_
_entity.id
_entity.type
_entity.pdbx_description
1 polymer ?
#
loop_
_entity_poly.entity_id
_entity_poly.type
_entity_poly.pdbx_seq_one_letter_code
_entity_poly.pdbx_strand_id
1 'polypeptide(L)'
;MAMQDPIGSFVKELAGFDYSLSVLDHVWTVRFPDANGDWQHLHVNRYRKTYYISHVNSDRRIPGLVLDPRNAPTLEDNRGFSGFQHDSDDEALERWRSLMTSATKWLRTTGRDWIKANKRVQLEYPLNCRWGIAPHCLVRESLPGIYRLDRELGKKRTRKFVRLVEDGFFMKEENSLNTVMTAADYFNYCKIAYLSGQREEDNVDESLSGRQMYERYADGRDEGLLEIDENCEQEFAAWVNHEHPKRSTGGHPWEIKRGGNTTNIQLQVCRPTGRFGGKFKVQLHGPAITRMAEVLNMLLGIHQAGLPITVSDPEGIRSRLLGLDNIGIVPAYETLHRAEQRFPKEQNVYDVMYFDDLGRYKRRISPFIRWEPLPILKPSDSLPRVRCQARMPDADAKSISVLDDNRIR
;
A
#
# COMPACT_ATOMS: atom_id res chain seq x y z
N MET A 1 -5.19 -2.18 50.67
CA MET A 1 -5.77 -1.53 49.47
C MET A 1 -5.07 -2.16 48.28
N ALA A 2 -5.69 -3.13 47.59
CA ALA A 2 -5.03 -3.80 46.46
C ALA A 2 -4.81 -2.76 45.35
N MET A 3 -3.54 -2.50 45.01
CA MET A 3 -3.20 -1.71 43.82
C MET A 3 -3.92 -2.33 42.63
N GLN A 4 -4.83 -1.57 42.01
CA GLN A 4 -5.47 -2.02 40.77
C GLN A 4 -4.37 -2.27 39.75
N ASP A 5 -4.33 -3.48 39.21
CA ASP A 5 -3.43 -3.86 38.13
C ASP A 5 -3.58 -2.86 36.96
N PRO A 6 -2.51 -2.12 36.57
CA PRO A 6 -2.58 -1.10 35.52
C PRO A 6 -3.14 -1.64 34.20
N ILE A 7 -2.84 -2.90 33.90
CA ILE A 7 -3.28 -3.59 32.69
C ILE A 7 -4.81 -3.79 32.70
N GLY A 8 -5.36 -4.36 33.78
CA GLY A 8 -6.82 -4.48 33.95
C GLY A 8 -7.53 -3.13 33.98
N SER A 9 -6.93 -2.11 34.59
CA SER A 9 -7.49 -0.75 34.60
C SER A 9 -7.60 -0.16 33.18
N PHE A 10 -6.59 -0.36 32.34
CA PHE A 10 -6.61 0.13 30.96
C PHE A 10 -7.78 -0.46 30.17
N VAL A 11 -7.94 -1.80 30.17
CA VAL A 11 -9.02 -2.47 29.42
C VAL A 11 -10.39 -2.00 29.87
N LYS A 12 -10.58 -1.80 31.18
CA LYS A 12 -11.83 -1.30 31.74
C LYS A 12 -12.16 0.11 31.25
N GLU A 13 -11.19 1.02 31.24
CA GLU A 13 -11.40 2.38 30.73
C GLU A 13 -11.61 2.37 29.21
N LEU A 14 -10.87 1.54 28.46
CA LEU A 14 -10.93 1.43 27.00
C LEU A 14 -12.32 1.01 26.52
N ALA A 15 -12.99 0.12 27.26
CA ALA A 15 -14.35 -0.31 26.96
C ALA A 15 -15.38 0.84 26.94
N GLY A 16 -15.04 2.00 27.53
CA GLY A 16 -15.86 3.20 27.47
C GLY A 16 -15.69 4.05 26.21
N PHE A 17 -14.91 3.59 25.23
CA PHE A 17 -14.65 4.30 23.97
C PHE A 17 -15.18 3.52 22.76
N ASP A 18 -15.62 4.27 21.75
CA ASP A 18 -16.01 3.72 20.46
C ASP A 18 -14.82 3.01 19.79
N TYR A 19 -15.13 2.00 18.99
CA TYR A 19 -14.19 1.16 18.26
C TYR A 19 -14.53 1.12 16.77
N SER A 20 -13.52 0.81 15.96
CA SER A 20 -13.72 0.39 14.57
C SER A 20 -13.87 -1.13 14.49
N LEU A 21 -14.56 -1.61 13.45
CA LEU A 21 -14.59 -3.04 13.13
C LEU A 21 -13.49 -3.39 12.14
N SER A 22 -12.72 -4.45 12.43
CA SER A 22 -11.85 -5.11 11.46
C SER A 22 -12.36 -6.53 11.25
N VAL A 23 -12.99 -6.77 10.10
CA VAL A 23 -13.79 -7.98 9.83
C VAL A 23 -14.93 -8.10 10.86
N LEU A 24 -14.71 -8.78 11.98
CA LEU A 24 -15.66 -8.93 13.09
C LEU A 24 -15.08 -8.50 14.46
N ASP A 25 -13.82 -8.08 14.51
CA ASP A 25 -13.14 -7.74 15.75
C ASP A 25 -13.31 -6.27 16.10
N HIS A 26 -13.41 -5.99 17.39
CA HIS A 26 -13.40 -4.61 17.88
C HIS A 26 -11.96 -4.12 17.94
N VAL A 27 -11.70 -3.00 17.29
CA VAL A 27 -10.36 -2.43 17.18
C VAL A 27 -10.33 -1.01 17.74
N TRP A 28 -9.41 -0.76 18.65
CA TRP A 28 -9.08 0.58 19.13
C TRP A 28 -7.66 0.95 18.72
N THR A 29 -7.49 2.23 18.40
CA THR A 29 -6.18 2.84 18.20
C THR A 29 -6.00 3.95 19.22
N VAL A 30 -5.04 3.79 20.13
CA VAL A 30 -4.85 4.70 21.26
C VAL A 30 -3.48 5.36 21.13
N ARG A 31 -3.48 6.67 20.87
CA ARG A 31 -2.26 7.50 20.81
C ARG A 31 -2.23 8.41 22.02
N PHE A 32 -1.14 8.40 22.77
CA PHE A 32 -1.02 9.16 24.01
C PHE A 32 0.43 9.57 24.30
N PRO A 33 0.65 10.71 24.95
CA PRO A 33 1.95 11.03 25.53
C PRO A 33 2.15 10.23 26.82
N ASP A 34 3.35 9.68 27.01
CA ASP A 34 3.75 9.06 28.26
C ASP A 34 4.16 10.10 29.33
N ALA A 35 4.73 9.63 30.43
CA ALA A 35 5.18 10.49 31.52
C ALA A 35 6.30 11.48 31.14
N ASN A 36 7.11 11.14 30.13
CA ASN A 36 8.19 11.99 29.61
C ASN A 36 7.70 12.93 28.50
N GLY A 37 6.47 12.73 28.02
CA GLY A 37 5.88 13.48 26.91
C GLY A 37 6.11 12.83 25.55
N ASP A 38 6.74 11.65 25.49
CA ASP A 38 6.95 10.91 24.26
C ASP A 38 5.64 10.25 23.82
N TRP A 39 5.34 10.33 22.52
CA TRP A 39 4.11 9.79 21.98
C TRP A 39 4.20 8.28 21.79
N GLN A 40 3.26 7.58 22.40
CA GLN A 40 3.08 6.13 22.31
C GLN A 40 1.83 5.81 21.48
N HIS A 41 1.85 4.66 20.80
CA HIS A 41 0.77 4.19 19.93
C HIS A 41 0.45 2.73 20.19
N LEU A 42 -0.73 2.48 20.76
CA LEU A 42 -1.24 1.13 20.98
C LEU A 42 -2.32 0.78 19.97
N HIS A 43 -2.22 -0.43 19.44
CA HIS A 43 -3.29 -1.06 18.68
C HIS A 43 -3.89 -2.18 19.53
N VAL A 44 -5.21 -2.14 19.73
CA VAL A 44 -5.92 -3.11 20.57
C VAL A 44 -6.96 -3.79 19.73
N ASN A 45 -6.84 -5.10 19.55
CA ASN A 45 -7.87 -5.95 18.97
C ASN A 45 -8.54 -6.74 20.10
N ARG A 46 -9.87 -6.78 20.10
CA ARG A 46 -10.64 -7.71 20.93
C ARG A 46 -11.31 -8.74 20.06
N TYR A 47 -10.88 -9.99 20.21
CA TYR A 47 -11.54 -11.16 19.66
C TYR A 47 -12.24 -11.93 20.79
N ARG A 48 -13.56 -12.09 20.66
CA ARG A 48 -14.43 -12.66 21.70
C ARG A 48 -14.29 -11.92 23.05
N LYS A 49 -13.58 -12.51 24.01
CA LYS A 49 -13.34 -11.96 25.35
C LYS A 49 -11.87 -11.61 25.58
N THR A 50 -10.99 -11.92 24.63
CA THR A 50 -9.55 -11.74 24.77
C THR A 50 -9.11 -10.46 24.07
N TYR A 51 -8.26 -9.69 24.73
CA TYR A 51 -7.63 -8.51 24.14
C TYR A 51 -6.20 -8.84 23.72
N TYR A 52 -5.86 -8.47 22.50
CA TYR A 52 -4.53 -8.53 21.92
C TYR A 52 -4.06 -7.09 21.74
N ILE A 53 -2.95 -6.74 22.39
CA ILE A 53 -2.45 -5.37 22.42
C ILE A 53 -1.03 -5.36 21.87
N SER A 54 -0.79 -4.55 20.85
CA SER A 54 0.53 -4.32 20.28
C SER A 54 0.99 -2.88 20.47
N HIS A 55 2.29 -2.72 20.72
CA HIS A 55 2.94 -1.42 20.82
C HIS A 55 3.52 -1.05 19.45
N VAL A 56 2.81 -0.19 18.71
CA VAL A 56 3.00 -0.01 17.27
C VAL A 56 4.28 0.76 16.94
N ASN A 57 4.55 1.86 17.64
CA ASN A 57 5.71 2.72 17.38
C ASN A 57 6.88 2.46 18.34
N SER A 58 6.92 1.27 18.94
CA SER A 58 8.02 0.85 19.80
C SER A 58 9.30 0.73 18.99
N ASP A 59 10.35 1.45 19.39
CA ASP A 59 11.73 1.15 18.98
C ASP A 59 12.21 -0.19 19.56
N ARG A 60 11.48 -0.69 20.57
CA ARG A 60 11.87 -1.81 21.42
C ARG A 60 10.97 -3.03 21.24
N ARG A 61 11.65 -4.17 21.32
CA ARG A 61 11.24 -5.57 21.17
C ARG A 61 10.23 -6.05 22.23
N ILE A 62 9.21 -5.25 22.54
CA ILE A 62 8.17 -5.62 23.51
C ILE A 62 7.21 -6.58 22.80
N PRO A 63 7.07 -7.85 23.23
CA PRO A 63 6.09 -8.76 22.67
C PRO A 63 4.67 -8.23 22.86
N GLY A 64 3.75 -8.65 21.99
CA GLY A 64 2.33 -8.34 22.15
C GLY A 64 1.83 -8.79 23.52
N LEU A 65 0.82 -8.11 24.05
CA LEU A 65 0.19 -8.46 25.32
C LEU A 65 -1.17 -9.11 25.05
N VAL A 66 -1.38 -10.30 25.62
CA VAL A 66 -2.63 -11.05 25.53
C VAL A 66 -3.32 -11.04 26.89
N LEU A 67 -4.58 -10.63 26.91
CA LEU A 67 -5.40 -10.51 28.10
C LEU A 67 -6.72 -11.28 27.95
N ASP A 68 -6.80 -12.47 28.56
CA ASP A 68 -8.08 -13.14 28.84
C ASP A 68 -8.54 -12.70 30.24
N PRO A 69 -9.77 -12.16 30.41
CA PRO A 69 -10.32 -11.77 31.71
C PRO A 69 -10.28 -12.85 32.80
N ARG A 70 -10.09 -14.12 32.43
CA ARG A 70 -10.03 -15.27 33.35
C ARG A 70 -8.61 -15.70 33.72
N ASN A 71 -7.59 -15.19 33.04
CA ASN A 71 -6.20 -15.61 33.19
C ASN A 71 -5.29 -14.42 33.52
N ALA A 72 -4.08 -14.70 34.00
CA ALA A 72 -3.04 -13.69 34.13
C ALA A 72 -2.63 -13.15 32.75
N PRO A 73 -2.18 -11.88 32.64
CA PRO A 73 -1.62 -11.35 31.41
C PRO A 73 -0.46 -12.21 30.90
N THR A 74 -0.47 -12.54 29.60
CA THR A 74 0.61 -13.29 28.96
C THR A 74 1.18 -12.51 27.78
N LEU A 75 2.43 -12.76 27.45
CA LEU A 75 3.09 -12.19 26.27
C LEU A 75 2.83 -13.08 25.04
N GLU A 76 2.65 -12.48 23.87
CA GLU A 76 2.57 -13.22 22.61
C GLU A 76 3.90 -13.90 22.31
N ASP A 77 3.83 -15.18 21.97
CA ASP A 77 5.01 -15.98 21.64
C ASP A 77 5.50 -15.64 20.23
N ASN A 78 6.41 -14.68 20.12
CA ASN A 78 6.98 -14.21 18.84
C ASN A 78 8.01 -15.19 18.22
N ARG A 79 8.03 -16.47 18.62
CA ARG A 79 8.99 -17.51 18.19
C ARG A 79 9.06 -17.78 16.68
N GLY A 80 8.20 -17.18 15.86
CA GLY A 80 8.29 -17.22 14.39
C GLY A 80 9.33 -16.27 13.78
N PHE A 81 9.79 -15.24 14.51
CA PHE A 81 10.89 -14.37 14.09
C PHE A 81 12.18 -14.79 14.79
N SER A 82 12.80 -15.87 14.28
CA SER A 82 14.08 -16.39 14.78
C SER A 82 15.19 -15.35 14.61
N GLY A 83 15.59 -14.66 15.68
CA GLY A 83 16.79 -13.82 15.63
C GLY A 83 17.03 -12.82 16.74
N PHE A 84 16.11 -12.57 17.69
CA PHE A 84 16.28 -11.45 18.61
C PHE A 84 16.22 -11.86 20.09
N GLN A 85 17.25 -11.46 20.85
CA GLN A 85 17.22 -11.52 22.32
C GLN A 85 16.09 -10.59 22.82
N HIS A 86 15.11 -11.18 23.49
CA HIS A 86 14.04 -10.48 24.19
C HIS A 86 14.48 -10.14 25.62
N ASP A 87 13.91 -9.07 26.19
CA ASP A 87 13.95 -8.84 27.63
C ASP A 87 13.35 -10.06 28.35
N SER A 88 13.63 -10.25 29.64
CA SER A 88 12.91 -11.26 30.43
C SER A 88 11.40 -10.94 30.45
N ASP A 89 10.55 -11.96 30.57
CA ASP A 89 9.09 -11.78 30.59
C ASP A 89 8.65 -10.78 31.68
N ASP A 90 9.34 -10.78 32.83
CA ASP A 90 9.08 -9.86 33.94
C ASP A 90 9.39 -8.40 33.56
N GLU A 91 10.52 -8.14 32.89
CA GLU A 91 10.89 -6.81 32.42
C GLU A 91 9.91 -6.30 31.35
N ALA A 92 9.48 -7.18 30.44
CA ALA A 92 8.50 -6.84 29.42
C ALA A 92 7.13 -6.51 30.04
N LEU A 93 6.69 -7.28 31.04
CA LEU A 93 5.46 -7.01 31.77
C LEU A 93 5.53 -5.69 32.56
N GLU A 94 6.67 -5.36 33.17
CA GLU A 94 6.83 -4.08 33.88
C GLU A 94 6.76 -2.88 32.92
N ARG A 95 7.36 -3.00 31.73
CA ARG A 95 7.20 -1.98 30.67
C ARG A 95 5.75 -1.82 30.25
N TRP A 96 5.02 -2.94 30.07
CA TRP A 96 3.59 -2.89 29.81
C TRP A 96 2.81 -2.21 30.94
N ARG A 97 3.12 -2.46 32.22
CA ARG A 97 2.48 -1.77 33.35
C ARG A 97 2.67 -0.26 33.30
N SER A 98 3.88 0.20 32.97
CA SER A 98 4.18 1.62 32.79
C SER A 98 3.40 2.25 31.63
N LEU A 99 3.39 1.59 30.47
CA LEU A 99 2.61 2.02 29.30
C LEU A 99 1.12 2.08 29.60
N MET A 100 0.56 1.05 30.24
CA MET A 100 -0.85 0.98 30.59
C MET A 100 -1.27 2.04 31.62
N THR A 101 -0.37 2.40 32.54
CA THR A 101 -0.59 3.50 33.48
C THR A 101 -0.77 4.83 32.72
N SER A 102 0.14 5.12 31.78
CA SER A 102 0.09 6.33 30.95
C SER A 102 -1.13 6.34 30.03
N ALA A 103 -1.43 5.21 29.37
CA ALA A 103 -2.59 5.04 28.51
C ALA A 103 -3.90 5.25 29.30
N THR A 104 -4.03 4.64 30.48
CA THR A 104 -5.20 4.80 31.37
C THR A 104 -5.41 6.26 31.77
N LYS A 105 -4.33 6.96 32.13
CA LYS A 105 -4.39 8.40 32.46
C LYS A 105 -4.86 9.22 31.24
N TRP A 106 -4.39 8.86 30.05
CA TRP A 106 -4.81 9.50 28.81
C TRP A 106 -6.28 9.21 28.46
N LEU A 107 -6.75 7.97 28.60
CA LEU A 107 -8.16 7.62 28.40
C LEU A 107 -9.06 8.43 29.33
N ARG A 108 -8.72 8.54 30.61
CA ARG A 108 -9.48 9.38 31.57
C ARG A 108 -9.49 10.86 31.17
N THR A 109 -8.37 11.37 30.67
CA THR A 109 -8.26 12.75 30.17
C THR A 109 -9.15 12.95 28.95
N THR A 110 -9.11 12.00 28.01
CA THR A 110 -9.93 11.98 26.79
C THR A 110 -11.41 11.84 27.13
N GLY A 111 -11.78 11.02 28.12
CA GLY A 111 -13.17 10.85 28.54
C GLY A 111 -13.81 12.13 29.09
N ARG A 112 -13.02 13.03 29.69
CA ARG A 112 -13.48 14.33 30.20
C ARG A 112 -13.69 15.36 29.09
N ASP A 113 -12.77 15.42 28.13
CA ASP A 113 -12.81 16.36 27.00
C ASP A 113 -12.14 15.73 25.78
N TRP A 114 -12.91 14.90 25.07
CA TRP A 114 -12.38 14.13 23.95
C TRP A 114 -12.06 15.01 22.76
N ILE A 115 -12.73 16.16 22.59
CA ILE A 115 -12.45 17.09 21.49
C ILE A 115 -11.07 17.71 21.68
N LYS A 116 -10.78 18.25 22.88
CA LYS A 116 -9.47 18.84 23.18
C LYS A 116 -8.35 17.80 23.12
N ALA A 117 -8.59 16.60 23.64
CA ALA A 117 -7.62 15.51 23.60
C ALA A 117 -7.30 15.10 22.16
N ASN A 118 -8.31 14.88 21.31
CA ASN A 118 -8.07 14.52 19.91
C ASN A 118 -7.43 15.66 19.12
N LYS A 119 -7.79 16.94 19.35
CA LYS A 119 -7.09 18.09 18.76
C LYS A 119 -5.60 18.07 19.10
N ARG A 120 -5.25 17.75 20.35
CA ARG A 120 -3.86 17.60 20.78
C ARG A 120 -3.14 16.51 19.99
N VAL A 121 -3.75 15.33 19.83
CA VAL A 121 -3.20 14.24 18.99
C VAL A 121 -2.93 14.72 17.56
N GLN A 122 -3.90 15.39 16.93
CA GLN A 122 -3.74 15.89 15.55
C GLN A 122 -2.60 16.91 15.40
N LEU A 123 -2.30 17.70 16.44
CA LEU A 123 -1.26 18.72 16.39
C LEU A 123 0.13 18.19 16.78
N GLU A 124 0.19 17.36 17.81
CA GLU A 124 1.46 17.02 18.47
C GLU A 124 1.99 15.63 18.10
N TYR A 125 1.16 14.70 17.59
CA TYR A 125 1.64 13.36 17.26
C TYR A 125 2.75 13.42 16.19
N PRO A 126 3.90 12.73 16.34
CA PRO A 126 5.06 12.93 15.48
C PRO A 126 4.77 12.69 14.00
N LEU A 127 5.27 13.58 13.13
CA LEU A 127 5.03 13.49 11.68
C LEU A 127 5.61 12.21 11.05
N ASN A 128 6.75 11.72 11.55
CA ASN A 128 7.34 10.46 11.11
C ASN A 128 6.54 9.22 11.55
N CYS A 129 5.48 9.39 12.35
CA CYS A 129 4.55 8.34 12.72
C CYS A 129 3.21 8.45 11.96
N ARG A 130 3.10 9.32 10.95
CA ARG A 130 1.86 9.58 10.20
C ARG A 130 1.95 9.12 8.76
N TRP A 131 0.79 8.75 8.23
CA TRP A 131 0.59 8.55 6.80
C TRP A 131 0.36 9.90 6.12
N GLY A 132 0.94 10.08 4.94
CA GLY A 132 0.77 11.29 4.16
C GLY A 132 1.15 11.12 2.71
N ILE A 133 0.98 12.17 1.93
CA ILE A 133 1.24 12.17 0.50
C ILE A 133 1.96 13.45 0.12
N ALA A 134 3.08 13.32 -0.60
CA ALA A 134 3.87 14.42 -1.11
C ALA A 134 3.85 14.44 -2.66
N PRO A 135 3.71 15.61 -3.30
CA PRO A 135 3.84 15.70 -4.77
C PRO A 135 5.21 15.21 -5.24
N HIS A 136 5.24 14.25 -6.17
CA HIS A 136 6.50 13.63 -6.60
C HIS A 136 7.44 14.64 -7.28
N CYS A 137 6.89 15.60 -8.04
CA CYS A 137 7.67 16.70 -8.61
C CYS A 137 8.48 17.47 -7.55
N LEU A 138 7.90 17.78 -6.39
CA LEU A 138 8.60 18.50 -5.33
C LEU A 138 9.68 17.66 -4.67
N VAL A 139 9.42 16.35 -4.50
CA VAL A 139 10.41 15.41 -3.97
C VAL A 139 11.61 15.33 -4.93
N ARG A 140 11.36 15.16 -6.23
CA ARG A 140 12.42 15.10 -7.27
C ARG A 140 13.30 16.34 -7.34
N GLU A 141 12.68 17.52 -7.24
CA GLU A 141 13.39 18.79 -7.30
C GLU A 141 14.09 19.16 -5.98
N SER A 142 13.83 18.40 -4.91
CA SER A 142 14.43 18.63 -3.59
C SER A 142 15.48 17.59 -3.22
N LEU A 143 15.32 16.34 -3.65
CA LEU A 143 16.21 15.22 -3.31
C LEU A 143 17.09 14.88 -4.51
N PRO A 144 18.35 15.37 -4.58
CA PRO A 144 19.20 15.16 -5.75
C PRO A 144 19.58 13.70 -6.01
N GLY A 145 19.57 12.85 -4.97
CA GLY A 145 19.91 11.43 -5.05
C GLY A 145 18.72 10.50 -5.28
N ILE A 146 17.49 11.02 -5.42
CA ILE A 146 16.34 10.16 -5.68
C ILE A 146 16.44 9.58 -7.09
N TYR A 147 16.09 8.30 -7.22
CA TYR A 147 16.01 7.63 -8.50
C TYR A 147 15.07 8.37 -9.46
N ARG A 148 15.47 8.47 -10.74
CA ARG A 148 14.70 9.17 -11.78
C ARG A 148 14.56 8.32 -13.04
N LEU A 149 13.38 7.75 -13.18
CA LEU A 149 12.98 6.95 -14.34
C LEU A 149 13.19 7.69 -15.68
N ASP A 150 12.84 8.98 -15.72
CA ASP A 150 12.98 9.81 -16.92
C ASP A 150 14.44 10.02 -17.33
N ARG A 151 15.37 10.00 -16.36
CA ARG A 151 16.81 10.11 -16.60
C ARG A 151 17.38 8.80 -17.11
N GLU A 152 17.04 7.67 -16.49
CA GLU A 152 17.51 6.34 -16.94
C GLU A 152 16.97 6.00 -18.33
N LEU A 153 15.67 6.21 -18.57
CA LEU A 153 15.06 5.94 -19.87
C LEU A 153 15.55 6.92 -20.96
N GLY A 154 15.90 8.14 -20.55
CA GLY A 154 16.37 9.21 -21.41
C GLY A 154 15.26 10.00 -22.09
N LYS A 155 15.58 11.25 -22.49
CA LYS A 155 14.61 12.23 -23.01
C LYS A 155 13.83 11.74 -24.25
N LYS A 156 14.51 11.08 -25.19
CA LYS A 156 13.90 10.63 -26.45
C LYS A 156 12.82 9.58 -26.21
N ARG A 157 13.15 8.54 -25.44
CA ARG A 157 12.25 7.43 -25.14
C ARG A 157 11.12 7.86 -24.20
N THR A 158 11.41 8.70 -23.20
CA THR A 158 10.41 9.34 -22.35
C THR A 158 9.34 10.06 -23.18
N ARG A 159 9.74 10.95 -24.09
CA ARG A 159 8.80 11.65 -24.97
C ARG A 159 8.02 10.70 -25.88
N LYS A 160 8.66 9.65 -26.39
CA LYS A 160 8.00 8.64 -27.24
C LYS A 160 6.87 7.96 -26.46
N PHE A 161 7.13 7.48 -25.24
CA PHE A 161 6.09 6.85 -24.43
C PHE A 161 4.96 7.82 -24.05
N VAL A 162 5.30 9.03 -23.59
CA VAL A 162 4.30 10.06 -23.23
C VAL A 162 3.36 10.33 -24.40
N ARG A 163 3.88 10.46 -25.62
CA ARG A 163 3.05 10.63 -26.83
C ARG A 163 2.16 9.43 -27.12
N LEU A 164 2.64 8.20 -26.96
CA LEU A 164 1.79 7.01 -27.14
C LEU A 164 0.56 7.07 -26.23
N VAL A 165 0.74 7.49 -24.98
CA VAL A 165 -0.38 7.66 -24.05
C VAL A 165 -1.31 8.80 -24.50
N GLU A 166 -0.75 9.99 -24.78
CA GLU A 166 -1.52 11.20 -25.16
C GLU A 166 -2.27 11.06 -26.49
N ASP A 167 -1.70 10.33 -27.45
CA ASP A 167 -2.31 10.05 -28.76
C ASP A 167 -3.37 8.92 -28.69
N GLY A 168 -3.63 8.39 -27.49
CA GLY A 168 -4.58 7.32 -27.25
C GLY A 168 -4.18 5.98 -27.86
N PHE A 169 -2.88 5.72 -28.08
CA PHE A 169 -2.38 4.49 -28.71
C PHE A 169 -2.94 3.24 -28.03
N PHE A 170 -2.92 3.22 -26.70
CA PHE A 170 -3.35 2.06 -25.89
C PHE A 170 -4.88 1.88 -25.80
N MET A 171 -5.67 2.84 -26.31
CA MET A 171 -7.14 2.76 -26.35
C MET A 171 -7.65 2.17 -27.66
N LYS A 172 -6.77 2.02 -28.66
CA LYS A 172 -7.08 1.50 -29.99
C LYS A 172 -6.88 -0.01 -30.02
N GLU A 173 -7.86 -0.72 -30.56
CA GLU A 173 -7.87 -2.18 -30.60
C GLU A 173 -6.76 -2.73 -31.49
N GLU A 174 -6.57 -2.12 -32.66
CA GLU A 174 -5.56 -2.49 -33.64
C GLU A 174 -4.13 -2.40 -33.10
N ASN A 175 -3.91 -1.60 -32.05
CA ASN A 175 -2.62 -1.41 -31.43
C ASN A 175 -2.35 -2.38 -30.28
N SER A 176 -3.37 -3.07 -29.77
CA SER A 176 -3.27 -3.83 -28.52
C SER A 176 -3.82 -5.25 -28.60
N LEU A 177 -4.55 -5.59 -29.67
CA LEU A 177 -5.21 -6.88 -29.86
C LEU A 177 -4.71 -7.59 -31.12
N ASN A 178 -4.45 -8.88 -30.97
CA ASN A 178 -4.17 -9.81 -32.07
C ASN A 178 -5.42 -10.68 -32.32
N THR A 179 -5.79 -10.91 -33.57
CA THR A 179 -6.90 -11.81 -33.92
C THR A 179 -6.50 -13.28 -33.90
N VAL A 180 -5.24 -13.55 -34.23
CA VAL A 180 -4.62 -14.88 -34.32
C VAL A 180 -3.28 -14.80 -33.61
N MET A 181 -2.92 -15.83 -32.86
CA MET A 181 -1.60 -15.98 -32.26
C MET A 181 -1.19 -17.44 -32.18
N THR A 182 0.09 -17.68 -32.38
CA THR A 182 0.77 -18.96 -32.16
C THR A 182 1.80 -18.83 -31.02
N ALA A 183 2.37 -19.94 -30.54
CA ALA A 183 3.44 -19.85 -29.54
C ALA A 183 4.71 -19.23 -30.16
N ALA A 184 4.96 -19.46 -31.45
CA ALA A 184 6.04 -18.82 -32.20
C ALA A 184 5.89 -17.29 -32.22
N ASP A 185 4.67 -16.78 -32.40
CA ASP A 185 4.40 -15.34 -32.29
C ASP A 185 4.76 -14.83 -30.90
N TYR A 186 4.29 -15.50 -29.84
CA TYR A 186 4.64 -15.13 -28.46
C TYR A 186 6.16 -15.13 -28.22
N PHE A 187 6.87 -16.16 -28.67
CA PHE A 187 8.32 -16.23 -28.57
C PHE A 187 9.02 -15.11 -29.36
N ASN A 188 8.45 -14.64 -30.46
CA ASN A 188 8.96 -13.46 -31.16
C ASN A 188 8.82 -12.17 -30.31
N TYR A 189 7.69 -11.97 -29.60
CA TYR A 189 7.59 -10.88 -28.62
C TYR A 189 8.66 -11.00 -27.53
N CYS A 190 8.88 -12.21 -26.99
CA CYS A 190 9.92 -12.45 -25.99
C CYS A 190 11.31 -12.06 -26.51
N LYS A 191 11.67 -12.46 -27.74
CA LYS A 191 12.94 -12.08 -28.37
C LYS A 191 13.13 -10.57 -28.42
N ILE A 192 12.14 -9.84 -28.92
CA ILE A 192 12.22 -8.38 -29.03
C ILE A 192 12.33 -7.75 -27.64
N ALA A 193 11.60 -8.26 -26.66
CA ALA A 193 11.67 -7.80 -25.27
C ALA A 193 13.07 -8.01 -24.68
N TYR A 194 13.66 -9.20 -24.78
CA TYR A 194 15.00 -9.46 -24.25
C TYR A 194 16.06 -8.55 -24.89
N LEU A 195 16.04 -8.43 -26.22
CA LEU A 195 17.00 -7.59 -26.94
C LEU A 195 16.86 -6.10 -26.63
N SER A 196 15.62 -5.62 -26.45
CA SER A 196 15.36 -4.20 -26.20
C SER A 196 15.51 -3.82 -24.72
N GLY A 197 15.21 -4.75 -23.81
CA GLY A 197 15.17 -4.55 -22.36
C GLY A 197 16.47 -4.89 -21.63
N GLN A 198 17.47 -5.44 -22.31
CA GLN A 198 18.75 -5.78 -21.68
C GLN A 198 19.42 -4.54 -21.04
N ARG A 199 19.99 -4.75 -19.86
CA ARG A 199 20.86 -3.82 -19.15
C ARG A 199 22.32 -4.09 -19.46
N GLU A 200 23.20 -3.18 -19.06
CA GLU A 200 24.65 -3.35 -19.25
C GLU A 200 25.19 -4.61 -18.57
N GLU A 201 24.59 -5.00 -17.44
CA GLU A 201 24.93 -6.22 -16.71
C GLU A 201 24.28 -7.51 -17.26
N ASP A 202 23.32 -7.39 -18.17
CA ASP A 202 22.65 -8.55 -18.75
C ASP A 202 23.51 -9.16 -19.88
N ASN A 203 23.77 -10.47 -19.81
CA ASN A 203 24.44 -11.20 -20.88
C ASN A 203 23.40 -11.89 -21.78
N VAL A 204 22.69 -11.10 -22.60
CA VAL A 204 21.70 -11.63 -23.56
C VAL A 204 22.41 -12.13 -24.81
N ASP A 205 22.20 -13.40 -25.14
CA ASP A 205 22.75 -14.06 -26.31
C ASP A 205 21.85 -13.81 -27.51
N GLU A 206 22.22 -12.84 -28.35
CA GLU A 206 21.42 -12.40 -29.50
C GLU A 206 21.26 -13.48 -30.59
N SER A 207 22.11 -14.51 -30.58
CA SER A 207 22.06 -15.60 -31.56
C SER A 207 20.89 -16.55 -31.35
N LEU A 208 20.31 -16.57 -30.14
CA LEU A 208 19.21 -17.46 -29.79
C LEU A 208 17.91 -17.11 -30.52
N SER A 209 17.11 -18.15 -30.80
CA SER A 209 15.71 -17.98 -31.20
C SER A 209 14.87 -17.44 -30.04
N GLY A 210 13.68 -16.90 -30.32
CA GLY A 210 12.80 -16.41 -29.26
C GLY A 210 12.41 -17.49 -28.25
N ARG A 211 12.21 -18.72 -28.71
CA ARG A 211 11.91 -19.88 -27.86
C ARG A 211 13.08 -20.23 -26.95
N GLN A 212 14.30 -20.24 -27.51
CA GLN A 212 15.53 -20.49 -26.74
C GLN A 212 15.80 -19.39 -25.73
N MET A 213 15.53 -18.12 -26.08
CA MET A 213 15.65 -17.01 -25.13
C MET A 213 14.63 -17.15 -23.99
N TYR A 214 13.38 -17.49 -24.29
CA TYR A 214 12.35 -17.72 -23.28
C TYR A 214 12.75 -18.88 -22.34
N GLU A 215 13.13 -20.03 -22.88
CA GLU A 215 13.59 -21.19 -22.09
C GLU A 215 14.77 -20.83 -21.16
N ARG A 216 15.71 -20.01 -21.65
CA ARG A 216 16.91 -19.62 -20.91
C ARG A 216 16.68 -18.54 -19.84
N TYR A 217 15.87 -17.52 -20.15
CA TYR A 217 15.80 -16.29 -19.36
C TYR A 217 14.50 -16.14 -18.55
N ALA A 218 13.43 -16.84 -18.92
CA ALA A 218 12.17 -16.81 -18.18
C ALA A 218 12.29 -17.52 -16.82
N ASP A 219 11.21 -17.43 -16.04
CA ASP A 219 11.10 -18.07 -14.72
C ASP A 219 11.29 -19.59 -14.75
N GLY A 220 10.96 -20.23 -15.87
CA GLY A 220 11.16 -21.67 -16.09
C GLY A 220 10.02 -22.55 -15.59
N ARG A 221 8.99 -21.97 -14.95
CA ARG A 221 7.70 -22.63 -14.72
C ARG A 221 6.73 -22.30 -15.86
N ASP A 222 7.03 -22.80 -17.05
CA ASP A 222 6.31 -22.47 -18.28
C ASP A 222 4.96 -23.18 -18.45
N GLU A 223 4.59 -24.07 -17.52
CA GLU A 223 3.29 -24.75 -17.50
C GLU A 223 2.95 -25.46 -18.83
N GLY A 224 3.96 -26.06 -19.46
CA GLY A 224 3.85 -26.84 -20.70
C GLY A 224 3.80 -25.99 -21.97
N LEU A 225 4.06 -24.68 -21.90
CA LEU A 225 4.15 -23.81 -23.08
C LEU A 225 5.27 -24.25 -24.03
N LEU A 226 6.36 -24.79 -23.50
CA LEU A 226 7.46 -25.34 -24.31
C LEU A 226 7.17 -26.74 -24.87
N GLU A 227 5.99 -27.32 -24.60
CA GLU A 227 5.62 -28.67 -25.05
C GLU A 227 4.55 -28.67 -26.15
N ILE A 228 3.96 -27.51 -26.49
CA ILE A 228 2.98 -27.38 -27.57
C ILE A 228 3.67 -27.14 -28.92
N ASP A 229 2.95 -27.43 -30.01
CA ASP A 229 3.37 -27.04 -31.37
C ASP A 229 3.32 -25.51 -31.49
N GLU A 230 4.50 -24.92 -31.70
CA GLU A 230 4.64 -23.47 -31.73
C GLU A 230 3.97 -22.79 -32.91
N ASN A 231 3.70 -23.52 -34.00
CA ASN A 231 3.08 -22.96 -35.20
C ASN A 231 1.57 -23.22 -35.27
N CYS A 232 1.01 -23.93 -34.29
CA CYS A 232 -0.41 -24.27 -34.25
C CYS A 232 -1.20 -23.23 -33.46
N GLU A 233 -2.02 -22.43 -34.16
CA GLU A 233 -2.92 -21.44 -33.54
C GLU A 233 -3.89 -22.10 -32.56
N GLN A 234 -4.46 -23.24 -32.93
CA GLN A 234 -5.46 -23.94 -32.13
C GLN A 234 -4.86 -24.48 -30.82
N GLU A 235 -3.63 -25.00 -30.86
CA GLU A 235 -2.95 -25.45 -29.63
C GLU A 235 -2.62 -24.28 -28.71
N PHE A 236 -2.09 -23.17 -29.25
CA PHE A 236 -1.81 -21.99 -28.45
C PHE A 236 -3.09 -21.40 -27.84
N ALA A 237 -4.17 -21.31 -28.62
CA ALA A 237 -5.48 -20.87 -28.16
C ALA A 237 -6.03 -21.74 -27.02
N ALA A 238 -6.00 -23.07 -27.19
CA ALA A 238 -6.43 -24.02 -26.15
C ALA A 238 -5.54 -23.92 -24.91
N TRP A 239 -4.24 -23.72 -25.07
CA TRP A 239 -3.31 -23.58 -23.95
C TRP A 239 -3.59 -22.29 -23.15
N VAL A 240 -3.78 -21.15 -23.83
CA VAL A 240 -4.15 -19.87 -23.18
C VAL A 240 -5.50 -19.97 -22.46
N ASN A 241 -6.45 -20.73 -23.01
CA ASN A 241 -7.77 -20.94 -22.43
C ASN A 241 -7.79 -21.97 -21.29
N HIS A 242 -6.66 -22.58 -20.93
CA HIS A 242 -6.57 -23.67 -19.97
C HIS A 242 -7.31 -24.96 -20.38
N GLU A 243 -7.44 -25.21 -21.67
CA GLU A 243 -8.13 -26.37 -22.25
C GLU A 243 -7.13 -27.44 -22.76
N HIS A 244 -5.87 -27.07 -22.96
CA HIS A 244 -4.84 -27.97 -23.52
C HIS A 244 -4.32 -28.99 -22.48
N PRO A 245 -4.12 -30.28 -22.82
CA PRO A 245 -3.66 -31.31 -21.86
C PRO A 245 -2.29 -31.05 -21.22
N LYS A 246 -1.42 -30.32 -21.91
CA LYS A 246 -0.10 -29.92 -21.39
C LYS A 246 -0.15 -28.75 -20.43
N ARG A 247 -1.27 -28.01 -20.38
CA ARG A 247 -1.43 -26.87 -19.49
C ARG A 247 -1.53 -27.37 -18.05
N SER A 248 -0.61 -26.93 -17.20
CA SER A 248 -0.69 -27.13 -15.76
C SER A 248 -1.08 -25.83 -15.02
N THR A 249 -1.22 -25.91 -13.69
CA THR A 249 -1.55 -24.79 -12.82
C THR A 249 -0.47 -24.56 -11.76
N GLY A 250 -0.17 -23.31 -11.44
CA GLY A 250 0.73 -22.91 -10.35
C GLY A 250 2.14 -22.49 -10.79
N GLY A 251 2.39 -22.40 -12.10
CA GLY A 251 3.58 -21.80 -12.68
C GLY A 251 3.40 -20.34 -13.10
N HIS A 252 4.41 -19.79 -13.76
CA HIS A 252 4.48 -18.38 -14.17
C HIS A 252 4.96 -18.24 -15.62
N PRO A 253 4.21 -18.76 -16.61
CA PRO A 253 4.63 -18.80 -18.01
C PRO A 253 4.80 -17.42 -18.65
N TRP A 254 4.22 -16.40 -18.04
CA TRP A 254 4.33 -15.03 -18.52
C TRP A 254 5.51 -14.29 -17.90
N GLU A 255 6.16 -14.83 -16.86
CA GLU A 255 7.31 -14.20 -16.21
C GLU A 255 8.59 -14.37 -17.05
N ILE A 256 8.75 -13.46 -18.02
CA ILE A 256 9.88 -13.47 -18.93
C ILE A 256 11.19 -13.02 -18.27
N LYS A 257 11.13 -12.34 -17.12
CA LYS A 257 12.32 -12.03 -16.32
C LYS A 257 12.06 -12.23 -14.84
N ARG A 258 12.89 -13.10 -14.25
CA ARG A 258 12.84 -13.51 -12.86
C ARG A 258 12.92 -12.33 -11.91
N GLY A 259 12.10 -12.35 -10.87
CA GLY A 259 12.17 -11.40 -9.78
C GLY A 259 11.47 -11.88 -8.53
N GLY A 260 11.55 -11.09 -7.46
CA GLY A 260 10.65 -11.26 -6.33
C GLY A 260 9.23 -10.87 -6.73
N ASN A 261 8.28 -11.08 -5.82
CA ASN A 261 6.85 -10.82 -6.06
C ASN A 261 6.51 -9.38 -6.53
N THR A 262 7.44 -8.43 -6.43
CA THR A 262 7.28 -7.04 -6.86
C THR A 262 8.23 -6.63 -7.99
N THR A 263 9.25 -7.43 -8.33
CA THR A 263 10.32 -7.03 -9.27
C THR A 263 10.39 -7.87 -10.54
N ASN A 264 9.55 -8.89 -10.67
CA ASN A 264 9.44 -9.65 -11.91
C ASN A 264 8.89 -8.77 -13.06
N ILE A 265 9.18 -9.20 -14.29
CA ILE A 265 8.58 -8.61 -15.49
C ILE A 265 7.80 -9.72 -16.19
N GLN A 266 6.54 -9.44 -16.46
CA GLN A 266 5.65 -10.36 -17.13
C GLN A 266 5.23 -9.83 -18.49
N LEU A 267 5.23 -10.69 -19.50
CA LEU A 267 4.66 -10.45 -20.81
C LEU A 267 3.44 -11.36 -20.94
N GLN A 268 2.31 -10.89 -20.44
CA GLN A 268 1.09 -11.68 -20.32
C GLN A 268 0.36 -11.75 -21.66
N VAL A 269 -0.19 -12.92 -21.98
CA VAL A 269 -1.21 -13.08 -23.02
C VAL A 269 -2.52 -13.44 -22.35
N CYS A 270 -3.57 -12.67 -22.62
CA CYS A 270 -4.90 -12.92 -22.09
C CYS A 270 -6.01 -12.75 -23.14
N ARG A 271 -7.17 -13.35 -22.86
CA ARG A 271 -8.41 -13.11 -23.60
C ARG A 271 -9.12 -11.90 -22.99
N PRO A 272 -9.29 -10.78 -23.73
CA PRO A 272 -10.15 -9.71 -23.26
C PRO A 272 -11.59 -10.19 -23.13
N THR A 273 -12.39 -9.58 -22.25
CA THR A 273 -13.79 -9.97 -22.06
C THR A 273 -14.75 -9.23 -23.02
N GLY A 274 -16.00 -9.67 -23.09
CA GLY A 274 -17.08 -9.00 -23.82
C GLY A 274 -16.90 -9.08 -25.35
N ARG A 275 -17.10 -7.95 -26.04
CA ARG A 275 -17.06 -7.87 -27.53
C ARG A 275 -15.70 -8.25 -28.15
N PHE A 276 -14.68 -8.46 -27.32
CA PHE A 276 -13.32 -8.80 -27.70
C PHE A 276 -12.90 -10.22 -27.32
N GLY A 277 -13.82 -11.05 -26.82
CA GLY A 277 -13.58 -12.41 -26.32
C GLY A 277 -12.81 -13.35 -27.25
N GLY A 278 -12.87 -13.14 -28.56
CA GLY A 278 -12.17 -13.94 -29.57
C GLY A 278 -10.73 -13.52 -29.85
N LYS A 279 -10.27 -12.38 -29.34
CA LYS A 279 -8.94 -11.83 -29.62
C LYS A 279 -7.96 -12.16 -28.49
N PHE A 280 -6.67 -11.97 -28.75
CA PHE A 280 -5.59 -12.05 -27.78
C PHE A 280 -5.07 -10.65 -27.47
N LYS A 281 -4.71 -10.42 -26.21
CA LYS A 281 -4.06 -9.18 -25.77
C LYS A 281 -2.71 -9.53 -25.17
N VAL A 282 -1.65 -8.94 -25.74
CA VAL A 282 -0.29 -9.02 -25.18
C VAL A 282 -0.07 -7.79 -24.31
N GLN A 283 0.32 -7.98 -23.05
CA GLN A 283 0.50 -6.91 -22.09
C GLN A 283 1.79 -7.08 -21.29
N LEU A 284 2.60 -6.03 -21.29
CA LEU A 284 3.71 -5.93 -20.35
C LEU A 284 3.22 -5.49 -18.96
N HIS A 285 3.68 -6.20 -17.94
CA HIS A 285 3.46 -5.88 -16.54
C HIS A 285 4.80 -5.90 -15.79
N GLY A 286 5.05 -4.84 -15.02
CA GLY A 286 6.29 -4.68 -14.26
C GLY A 286 6.22 -3.39 -13.44
N PRO A 287 5.52 -3.40 -12.29
CA PRO A 287 5.16 -2.17 -11.58
C PRO A 287 6.33 -1.52 -10.83
N ALA A 288 7.39 -2.29 -10.50
CA ALA A 288 8.54 -1.80 -9.75
C ALA A 288 9.27 -0.66 -10.49
N ILE A 289 9.49 0.44 -9.77
CA ILE A 289 10.20 1.61 -10.31
C ILE A 289 11.59 1.26 -10.83
N THR A 290 12.29 0.38 -10.11
CA THR A 290 13.66 -0.05 -10.39
C THR A 290 13.78 -0.91 -11.65
N ARG A 291 12.65 -1.39 -12.19
CA ARG A 291 12.58 -2.22 -13.41
C ARG A 291 11.82 -1.51 -14.54
N MET A 292 11.24 -0.35 -14.27
CA MET A 292 10.30 0.33 -15.19
C MET A 292 10.99 0.82 -16.47
N ALA A 293 12.25 1.29 -16.41
CA ALA A 293 12.98 1.71 -17.61
C ALA A 293 13.14 0.56 -18.60
N GLU A 294 13.42 -0.63 -18.08
CA GLU A 294 13.53 -1.86 -18.85
C GLU A 294 12.19 -2.29 -19.46
N VAL A 295 11.09 -2.28 -18.67
CA VAL A 295 9.73 -2.54 -19.18
C VAL A 295 9.39 -1.58 -20.32
N LEU A 296 9.74 -0.29 -20.17
CA LEU A 296 9.49 0.72 -21.20
C LEU A 296 10.36 0.51 -22.44
N ASN A 297 11.61 0.07 -22.30
CA ASN A 297 12.44 -0.28 -23.44
C ASN A 297 11.88 -1.50 -24.20
N MET A 298 11.43 -2.54 -23.49
CA MET A 298 10.75 -3.70 -24.07
C MET A 298 9.51 -3.27 -24.87
N LEU A 299 8.63 -2.48 -24.24
CA LEU A 299 7.41 -1.96 -24.87
C LEU A 299 7.73 -1.16 -26.13
N LEU A 300 8.68 -0.22 -26.06
CA LEU A 300 9.04 0.65 -27.18
C LEU A 300 9.72 -0.12 -28.32
N GLY A 301 10.45 -1.21 -28.00
CA GLY A 301 11.04 -2.13 -28.97
C GLY A 301 9.98 -2.94 -29.71
N ILE A 302 9.04 -3.55 -28.99
CA ILE A 302 7.91 -4.29 -29.57
C ILE A 302 7.05 -3.37 -30.46
N HIS A 303 6.74 -2.16 -29.96
CA HIS A 303 6.02 -1.17 -30.74
C HIS A 303 6.78 -0.74 -32.01
N GLN A 304 8.12 -0.62 -31.95
CA GLN A 304 8.93 -0.31 -33.12
C GLN A 304 8.96 -1.45 -34.17
N ALA A 305 8.78 -2.69 -33.73
CA ALA A 305 8.62 -3.85 -34.60
C ALA A 305 7.22 -3.94 -35.24
N GLY A 306 6.30 -3.02 -34.92
CA GLY A 306 4.95 -2.99 -35.48
C GLY A 306 3.98 -4.02 -34.89
N LEU A 307 4.34 -4.64 -33.75
CA LEU A 307 3.51 -5.66 -33.11
C LEU A 307 2.48 -5.03 -32.14
N PRO A 308 1.24 -5.53 -32.09
CA PRO A 308 0.24 -5.08 -31.10
C PRO A 308 0.69 -5.34 -29.67
N ILE A 309 0.75 -4.28 -28.85
CA ILE A 309 1.25 -4.36 -27.48
C ILE A 309 0.60 -3.29 -26.59
N THR A 310 0.40 -3.64 -25.32
CA THR A 310 0.03 -2.68 -24.28
C THR A 310 0.88 -2.87 -23.03
N VAL A 311 0.68 -1.99 -22.05
CA VAL A 311 1.31 -2.06 -20.73
C VAL A 311 0.25 -1.94 -19.65
N SER A 312 0.50 -2.46 -18.46
CA SER A 312 -0.34 -2.21 -17.29
C SER A 312 -0.24 -0.75 -16.87
N ASP A 313 -1.38 -0.07 -16.72
CA ASP A 313 -1.50 1.32 -16.25
C ASP A 313 -0.63 2.36 -17.02
N PRO A 314 -0.92 2.58 -18.32
CA PRO A 314 -0.16 3.52 -19.15
C PRO A 314 -0.18 4.96 -18.60
N GLU A 315 -1.31 5.42 -18.05
CA GLU A 315 -1.44 6.76 -17.47
C GLU A 315 -0.65 6.92 -16.17
N GLY A 316 -0.63 5.88 -15.33
CA GLY A 316 0.23 5.84 -14.16
C GLY A 316 1.70 5.95 -14.51
N ILE A 317 2.16 5.20 -15.52
CA ILE A 317 3.55 5.27 -15.98
C ILE A 317 3.86 6.65 -16.57
N ARG A 318 2.94 7.24 -17.35
CA ARG A 318 3.09 8.62 -17.84
C ARG A 318 3.21 9.61 -16.70
N SER A 319 2.35 9.51 -15.69
CA SER A 319 2.37 10.37 -14.51
C SER A 319 3.70 10.27 -13.77
N ARG A 320 4.22 9.06 -13.59
CA ARG A 320 5.56 8.81 -13.01
C ARG A 320 6.67 9.39 -13.87
N LEU A 321 6.65 9.24 -15.19
CA LEU A 321 7.69 9.86 -16.05
C LEU A 321 7.71 11.39 -15.91
N LEU A 322 6.53 12.00 -15.81
CA LEU A 322 6.38 13.45 -15.70
C LEU A 322 6.49 13.98 -14.26
N GLY A 323 6.50 13.11 -13.24
CA GLY A 323 6.50 13.48 -11.82
C GLY A 323 5.18 14.11 -11.37
N LEU A 324 4.08 13.78 -12.05
CA LEU A 324 2.72 14.25 -11.76
C LEU A 324 1.97 13.32 -10.79
N ASP A 325 2.56 12.18 -10.49
CA ASP A 325 2.14 11.26 -9.44
C ASP A 325 2.52 11.78 -8.04
N ASN A 326 2.21 10.99 -7.02
CA ASN A 326 2.56 11.29 -5.65
C ASN A 326 3.49 10.23 -5.03
N ILE A 327 4.25 10.65 -4.02
CA ILE A 327 4.99 9.77 -3.14
C ILE A 327 4.22 9.60 -1.84
N GLY A 328 3.99 8.35 -1.44
CA GLY A 328 3.42 8.02 -0.14
C GLY A 328 4.45 8.22 0.97
N ILE A 329 4.08 8.95 2.01
CA ILE A 329 4.85 9.09 3.24
C ILE A 329 4.32 8.05 4.22
N VAL A 330 5.19 7.13 4.60
CA VAL A 330 4.88 5.97 5.44
C VAL A 330 5.43 6.21 6.85
N PRO A 331 4.69 5.84 7.92
CA PRO A 331 5.22 5.87 9.27
C PRO A 331 6.48 5.04 9.43
N ALA A 332 7.42 5.50 10.25
CA ALA A 332 8.71 4.84 10.48
C ALA A 332 8.61 3.44 11.10
N TYR A 333 7.46 3.08 11.67
CA TYR A 333 7.19 1.76 12.25
C TYR A 333 6.56 0.76 11.26
N GLU A 334 6.26 1.18 10.03
CA GLU A 334 5.69 0.33 8.99
C GLU A 334 6.79 -0.13 8.03
N THR A 335 6.59 -1.25 7.34
CA THR A 335 7.49 -1.65 6.25
C THR A 335 7.17 -0.88 4.98
N LEU A 336 8.18 -0.44 4.23
CA LEU A 336 7.97 0.08 2.87
C LEU A 336 7.54 -1.00 1.88
N HIS A 337 7.74 -2.29 2.21
CA HIS A 337 7.35 -3.38 1.33
C HIS A 337 5.83 -3.38 1.12
N ARG A 338 5.39 -3.07 -0.11
CA ARG A 338 3.98 -3.01 -0.51
C ARG A 338 3.15 -1.94 0.20
N ALA A 339 3.77 -0.98 0.88
CA ALA A 339 3.04 0.07 1.59
C ALA A 339 2.26 0.98 0.63
N GLU A 340 2.62 1.04 -0.65
CA GLU A 340 1.86 1.74 -1.68
C GLU A 340 0.43 1.21 -1.80
N GLN A 341 0.20 -0.07 -1.50
CA GLN A 341 -1.13 -0.71 -1.62
C GLN A 341 -2.14 -0.20 -0.60
N ARG A 342 -1.69 0.49 0.46
CA ARG A 342 -2.58 1.12 1.44
C ARG A 342 -3.23 2.39 0.89
N PHE A 343 -2.62 3.03 -0.09
CA PHE A 343 -3.15 4.25 -0.68
C PHE A 343 -4.21 3.91 -1.74
N PRO A 344 -5.39 4.54 -1.69
CA PRO A 344 -6.39 4.44 -2.76
C PRO A 344 -5.80 4.78 -4.13
N LYS A 345 -6.26 4.10 -5.18
CA LYS A 345 -5.75 4.28 -6.55
C LYS A 345 -5.87 5.72 -7.04
N GLU A 346 -6.92 6.42 -6.63
CA GLU A 346 -7.21 7.80 -7.01
C GLU A 346 -6.15 8.79 -6.49
N GLN A 347 -5.32 8.36 -5.55
CA GLN A 347 -4.22 9.17 -5.01
C GLN A 347 -2.94 9.07 -5.85
N ASN A 348 -2.88 8.20 -6.86
CA ASN A 348 -1.75 8.04 -7.77
C ASN A 348 -0.40 7.87 -7.02
N VAL A 349 -0.39 7.04 -5.99
CA VAL A 349 0.81 6.70 -5.23
C VAL A 349 1.38 5.38 -5.76
N TYR A 350 2.59 5.45 -6.32
CA TYR A 350 3.28 4.28 -6.87
C TYR A 350 4.57 3.93 -6.14
N ASP A 351 5.13 4.90 -5.43
CA ASP A 351 6.36 4.78 -4.66
C ASP A 351 6.15 5.39 -3.28
N VAL A 352 6.86 4.85 -2.30
CA VAL A 352 6.73 5.20 -0.89
C VAL A 352 8.08 5.45 -0.25
N MET A 353 8.11 6.29 0.78
CA MET A 353 9.30 6.55 1.58
C MET A 353 8.93 6.91 3.02
N TYR A 354 9.89 6.86 3.93
CA TYR A 354 9.70 7.40 5.26
C TYR A 354 9.80 8.92 5.25
N PHE A 355 9.10 9.57 6.18
CA PHE A 355 9.26 11.02 6.38
C PHE A 355 10.70 11.42 6.70
N ASP A 356 11.44 10.54 7.38
CA ASP A 356 12.82 10.77 7.79
C ASP A 356 13.81 10.75 6.61
N ASP A 357 13.48 10.05 5.52
CA ASP A 357 14.28 9.99 4.29
C ASP A 357 14.34 11.35 3.56
N LEU A 358 13.43 12.27 3.86
CA LEU A 358 13.50 13.66 3.37
C LEU A 358 14.71 14.42 3.96
N GLY A 359 15.27 13.94 5.08
CA GLY A 359 16.47 14.49 5.71
C GLY A 359 16.39 16.02 5.92
N ARG A 360 17.41 16.74 5.46
CA ARG A 360 17.48 18.21 5.56
C ARG A 360 16.40 18.95 4.77
N TYR A 361 15.72 18.29 3.84
CA TYR A 361 14.72 18.89 2.95
C TYR A 361 13.30 18.88 3.54
N LYS A 362 13.10 18.29 4.73
CA LYS A 362 11.79 18.29 5.44
C LYS A 362 11.12 19.66 5.44
N ARG A 363 11.84 20.72 5.82
CA ARG A 363 11.28 22.09 5.88
C ARG A 363 10.72 22.59 4.54
N ARG A 364 11.29 22.17 3.41
CA ARG A 364 10.84 22.56 2.06
C ARG A 364 9.61 21.78 1.62
N ILE A 365 9.50 20.52 2.02
CA ILE A 365 8.50 19.59 1.50
C ILE A 365 7.29 19.48 2.43
N SER A 366 7.49 19.50 3.76
CA SER A 366 6.44 19.35 4.77
C SER A 366 5.20 20.23 4.56
N PRO A 367 5.30 21.51 4.15
CA PRO A 367 4.12 22.33 3.90
C PRO A 367 3.23 21.82 2.76
N PHE A 368 3.78 21.00 1.86
CA PHE A 368 3.08 20.42 0.71
C PHE A 368 2.66 18.97 0.94
N ILE A 369 2.94 18.40 2.12
CA ILE A 369 2.49 17.05 2.46
C ILE A 369 1.04 17.14 2.92
N ARG A 370 0.16 16.40 2.25
CA ARG A 370 -1.20 16.16 2.73
C ARG A 370 -1.17 14.96 3.68
N TRP A 371 -1.28 15.23 4.97
CA TRP A 371 -1.34 14.19 6.00
C TRP A 371 -2.73 13.56 6.08
N GLU A 372 -2.78 12.24 6.28
CA GLU A 372 -4.04 11.56 6.59
C GLU A 372 -4.52 11.96 7.99
N PRO A 373 -5.84 12.11 8.18
CA PRO A 373 -6.39 12.40 9.50
C PRO A 373 -6.16 11.20 10.43
N LEU A 374 -5.72 11.47 11.66
CA LEU A 374 -5.60 10.41 12.67
C LEU A 374 -7.00 10.01 13.16
N PRO A 375 -7.28 8.70 13.38
CA PRO A 375 -8.51 8.24 13.99
C PRO A 375 -8.83 8.96 15.31
N ILE A 376 -10.11 9.30 15.49
CA ILE A 376 -10.61 9.98 16.68
C ILE A 376 -10.98 8.96 17.75
N LEU A 377 -10.49 9.14 18.97
CA LEU A 377 -10.89 8.35 20.12
C LEU A 377 -12.06 9.03 20.83
N LYS A 378 -13.28 8.54 20.57
CA LYS A 378 -14.54 9.11 21.07
C LYS A 378 -15.12 8.23 22.20
N PRO A 379 -15.60 8.79 23.32
CA PRO A 379 -16.33 8.04 24.32
C PRO A 379 -17.61 7.43 23.74
N SER A 380 -17.93 6.21 24.14
CA SER A 380 -19.12 5.51 23.64
C SER A 380 -20.40 6.12 24.22
N ASP A 381 -21.41 6.28 23.35
CA ASP A 381 -22.72 6.79 23.73
C ASP A 381 -23.52 5.80 24.62
N SER A 382 -23.00 4.59 24.82
CA SER A 382 -23.63 3.49 25.58
C SER A 382 -23.41 3.53 27.10
N LEU A 383 -22.58 4.44 27.63
CA LEU A 383 -22.41 4.62 29.08
C LEU A 383 -23.20 5.83 29.58
N PRO A 384 -23.95 5.72 30.70
CA PRO A 384 -24.73 6.84 31.22
C PRO A 384 -23.79 7.99 31.59
N ARG A 385 -23.98 9.13 30.92
CA ARG A 385 -23.29 10.38 31.27
C ARG A 385 -23.60 10.70 32.72
N VAL A 386 -22.58 10.67 33.59
CA VAL A 386 -22.66 11.40 34.86
C VAL A 386 -22.89 12.86 34.49
N ARG A 387 -24.10 13.36 34.68
CA ARG A 387 -24.52 14.73 34.36
C ARG A 387 -23.53 15.69 35.00
N CYS A 388 -22.71 16.37 34.19
CA CYS A 388 -22.19 17.68 34.57
C CYS A 388 -23.40 18.61 34.65
N GLN A 389 -23.93 18.84 35.85
CA GLN A 389 -24.83 19.95 36.10
C GLN A 389 -24.02 21.24 35.97
N ALA A 390 -23.92 21.78 34.76
CA ALA A 390 -23.65 23.20 34.59
C ALA A 390 -24.95 23.93 34.94
N ARG A 391 -24.99 24.59 36.11
CA ARG A 391 -25.99 25.62 36.38
C ARG A 391 -25.72 26.77 35.41
N MET A 392 -26.62 26.98 34.45
CA MET A 392 -26.75 28.27 33.80
C MET A 392 -27.72 29.14 34.61
N PRO A 393 -27.45 30.46 34.75
CA PRO A 393 -28.37 31.37 35.39
C PRO A 393 -29.55 31.67 34.46
N ASP A 394 -30.74 31.79 35.05
CA ASP A 394 -32.00 32.12 34.39
C ASP A 394 -31.88 33.42 33.58
N ALA A 395 -32.29 33.37 32.31
CA ALA A 395 -32.51 34.54 31.48
C ALA A 395 -33.98 34.55 31.05
N ASP A 396 -34.64 35.65 31.43
CA ASP A 396 -36.05 35.95 31.23
C ASP A 396 -36.53 35.71 29.79
N ALA A 397 -37.64 34.99 29.70
CA ALA A 397 -38.43 34.86 28.48
C ALA A 397 -39.16 36.18 28.20
N LYS A 398 -38.79 36.87 27.11
CA LYS A 398 -39.72 37.73 26.38
C LYS A 398 -39.99 37.13 25.01
N SER A 399 -41.25 36.72 24.87
CA SER A 399 -41.93 36.30 23.66
C SER A 399 -41.89 37.38 22.58
N ILE A 400 -41.53 36.99 21.36
CA ILE A 400 -41.96 37.69 20.14
C ILE A 400 -42.54 36.64 19.21
N SER A 401 -43.80 36.84 18.90
CA SER A 401 -44.67 36.03 18.04
C SER A 401 -44.28 36.16 16.57
N VAL A 402 -44.41 35.03 15.89
CA VAL A 402 -44.42 34.85 14.44
C VAL A 402 -45.60 35.63 13.84
N LEU A 403 -45.35 36.40 12.79
CA LEU A 403 -46.37 36.76 11.80
C LEU A 403 -45.87 36.43 10.41
N ASP A 404 -46.72 35.65 9.75
CA ASP A 404 -46.72 35.22 8.36
C ASP A 404 -46.40 36.35 7.38
N ASP A 405 -45.53 36.06 6.41
CA ASP A 405 -45.35 36.89 5.23
C ASP A 405 -45.87 36.14 4.01
N ASN A 406 -47.03 36.59 3.53
CA ASN A 406 -47.69 36.07 2.34
C ASN A 406 -48.37 37.25 1.64
N ARG A 407 -47.70 37.87 0.66
CA ARG A 407 -48.24 38.33 -0.64
C ARG A 407 -47.31 39.30 -1.37
N ILE A 408 -46.80 38.81 -2.50
CA ILE A 408 -46.87 39.41 -3.86
C ILE A 408 -47.29 40.89 -3.91
N ARG A 409 -46.36 41.77 -4.28
CA ARG A 409 -46.36 42.55 -5.54
C ARG A 409 -45.01 43.21 -5.79
#